data_AF-A0A7Z9KRN7-F1
#
_entry.id   AF-A0A7Z9KRN7-F1
#
_cell.length_a   1.000
_cell.length_b   1.000
_cell.length_c   1.000
_cell.angle_alpha   90.00
_cell.angle_beta   90.00
_cell.angle_gamma   90.00
#
_symmetry.space_group_name_H-M   'P 1'
#
loop_
_entity.id
_entity.type
_entity.pdbx_description
1 polymer ?
#
loop_
_entity_poly.entity_id
_entity_poly.type
_entity_poly.pdbx_seq_one_letter_code
_entity_poly.pdbx_strand_id
1 'polypeptide(L)' 'MNTFRINSNPASALAYRNLSKSQFNLQTTLERLSSGLRINKAADDSAGSAISTRMSNQIRGMK' A
#
# COMPACT_ATOMS: atom_id res chain seq x y z
N MET A 1 -15.43 -38.29 -6.45
CA MET A 1 -15.00 -37.93 -5.08
C MET A 1 -13.74 -37.06 -5.13
N ASN A 2 -13.88 -35.76 -4.88
CA ASN A 2 -12.93 -34.81 -4.27
C ASN A 2 -11.39 -34.85 -4.53
N THR A 3 -10.92 -35.17 -5.74
CA THR A 3 -9.48 -35.12 -6.09
C THR A 3 -8.85 -33.71 -6.00
N PHE A 4 -9.67 -32.64 -6.07
CA PHE A 4 -9.20 -31.25 -5.99
C PHE A 4 -8.56 -30.90 -4.63
N ARG A 5 -9.03 -31.50 -3.53
CA ARG A 5 -8.49 -31.24 -2.18
C ARG A 5 -7.21 -32.02 -1.86
N ILE A 6 -6.96 -33.12 -2.57
CA ILE A 6 -5.73 -33.92 -2.42
C ILE A 6 -4.58 -33.24 -3.16
N ASN A 7 -4.85 -32.68 -4.35
CA ASN A 7 -3.83 -32.05 -5.18
C ASN A 7 -3.64 -30.55 -4.91
N SER A 8 -4.63 -29.87 -4.31
CA SER A 8 -4.54 -28.45 -3.97
C SER A 8 -4.76 -28.26 -2.47
N ASN A 9 -3.83 -27.58 -1.82
CA ASN A 9 -3.94 -27.21 -0.41
C ASN A 9 -4.48 -25.77 -0.29
N PRO A 10 -5.81 -25.56 -0.16
CA PRO A 10 -6.40 -24.23 -0.09
C PRO A 10 -5.97 -23.43 1.13
N ALA A 11 -5.60 -24.09 2.24
CA ALA A 11 -5.08 -23.42 3.43
C ALA A 11 -3.70 -22.79 3.15
N SER A 12 -2.81 -23.51 2.45
CA SER A 12 -1.53 -22.95 2.00
C SER A 12 -1.74 -21.78 1.03
N ALA A 13 -2.66 -21.89 0.07
CA ALA A 13 -2.96 -20.81 -0.87
C ALA A 13 -3.55 -19.56 -0.18
N LEU A 14 -4.37 -19.75 0.86
CA LEU A 14 -4.86 -18.65 1.70
C LEU A 14 -3.72 -18.02 2.51
N ALA A 15 -2.83 -18.83 3.10
CA ALA A 15 -1.65 -18.34 3.81
C ALA A 15 -0.74 -17.54 2.89
N TYR A 16 -0.46 -18.00 1.67
CA TYR A 16 0.31 -17.27 0.66
C TYR A 16 -0.34 -15.94 0.26
N ARG A 17 -1.66 -15.91 0.07
CA ARG A 17 -2.39 -14.65 -0.22
C ARG A 17 -2.30 -13.66 0.94
N ASN A 18 -2.48 -14.13 2.17
CA ASN A 18 -2.35 -13.29 3.36
C ASN A 18 -0.91 -12.80 3.55
N LEU A 19 0.09 -13.65 3.31
CA LEU A 19 1.50 -13.29 3.34
C LEU A 19 1.84 -12.23 2.30
N SER A 20 1.39 -12.40 1.05
CA SER A 20 1.59 -11.43 -0.02
C SER A 20 0.96 -10.08 0.32
N LYS A 21 -0.25 -10.07 0.90
CA LYS A 21 -0.90 -8.84 1.39
C LYS A 21 -0.11 -8.18 2.52
N SER A 22 0.36 -8.96 3.49
CA SER A 22 1.19 -8.45 4.60
C SER A 22 2.52 -7.89 4.10
N GLN A 23 3.13 -8.52 3.09
CA GLN A 23 4.38 -8.07 2.47
C GLN A 23 4.18 -6.74 1.73
N PHE A 24 3.07 -6.59 0.99
CA PHE A 24 2.72 -5.32 0.35
C PHE A 24 2.52 -4.20 1.38
N ASN A 25 1.76 -4.47 2.45
CA ASN A 25 1.55 -3.51 3.53
C ASN A 25 2.86 -3.11 4.23
N LEU A 26 3.76 -4.06 4.46
CA LEU A 26 5.08 -3.80 5.02
C LEU A 26 5.89 -2.89 4.10
N GLN A 27 5.90 -3.17 2.79
CA GLN A 27 6.62 -2.35 1.82
C GLN A 27 6.10 -0.90 1.81
N THR A 28 4.79 -0.69 1.82
CA THR A 28 4.19 0.65 1.92
C THR A 28 4.55 1.35 3.23
N THR A 29 4.60 0.60 4.34
CA THR A 29 4.98 1.13 5.66
C THR A 29 6.44 1.56 5.67
N LEU A 30 7.33 0.75 5.10
CA LEU A 30 8.75 1.07 4.95
C LEU A 30 8.96 2.29 4.03
N GLU A 31 8.20 2.39 2.95
CA GLU A 31 8.25 3.55 2.05
C GLU A 31 7.87 4.84 2.81
N ARG A 32 6.79 4.81 3.59
CA ARG A 32 6.35 5.95 4.42
C ARG A 32 7.37 6.29 5.49
N LEU A 33 7.93 5.29 6.18
CA LEU A 33 8.98 5.50 7.17
C LEU A 33 10.24 6.15 6.55
N SER A 34 10.70 5.64 5.41
CA SER A 34 11.91 6.15 4.74
C SER A 34 11.73 7.57 4.21
N SER A 35 10.53 7.92 3.74
CA SER A 35 10.23 9.26 3.21
C SER A 35 9.89 10.30 4.29
N GLY A 36 9.42 9.84 5.47
CA GLY A 36 8.76 10.69 6.47
C GLY A 36 7.40 11.28 6.02
N LEU A 37 6.93 10.97 4.81
CA LEU A 37 5.70 11.50 4.24
C LEU A 37 4.57 10.47 4.36
N ARG A 38 3.38 10.97 4.71
CA ARG A 38 2.18 10.13 4.86
C ARG A 38 1.62 9.67 3.50
N ILE A 39 1.87 10.44 2.45
CA ILE A 39 1.42 10.21 1.07
C ILE A 39 2.67 10.22 0.19
N ASN A 40 3.12 9.05 -0.26
CA ASN A 40 4.30 8.92 -1.12
C ASN A 40 3.97 8.72 -2.60
N LYS A 41 2.82 8.12 -2.90
CA LYS A 41 2.36 7.90 -4.27
C LYS A 41 1.07 8.67 -4.50
N ALA A 42 1.10 9.56 -5.50
CA ALA A 42 -0.11 10.20 -6.02
C ALA A 42 -1.11 9.18 -6.60
N ALA A 43 -0.65 7.96 -6.91
CA ALA A 43 -1.48 6.86 -7.40
C ALA A 43 -2.33 6.20 -6.30
N ASP A 44 -1.87 6.17 -5.05
CA ASP A 44 -2.60 5.53 -3.94
C ASP A 44 -3.66 6.47 -3.33
N ASP A 45 -3.46 7.79 -3.43
CA ASP A 45 -4.41 8.83 -2.99
C ASP A 45 -4.24 10.11 -3.83
N SER A 46 -4.87 10.14 -5.00
CA SER A 46 -4.79 11.27 -5.94
C SER A 46 -5.40 12.56 -5.38
N ALA A 47 -6.45 12.45 -4.56
CA ALA A 47 -7.07 13.57 -3.88
C ALA A 47 -6.20 14.13 -2.76
N GLY A 48 -5.63 13.26 -1.91
CA GLY A 48 -4.72 13.66 -0.83
C GLY A 48 -3.42 14.26 -1.35
N SER A 49 -2.90 13.76 -2.47
CA SER A 49 -1.72 14.34 -3.13
C SER A 49 -2.02 15.75 -3.67
N ALA A 50 -3.15 15.95 -4.37
CA ALA A 50 -3.53 17.27 -4.88
C ALA A 50 -3.72 18.32 -3.77
N ILE A 51 -4.30 17.93 -2.63
CA ILE A 51 -4.45 18.80 -1.46
C ILE A 51 -3.08 19.15 -0.85
N SER A 52 -2.19 18.15 -0.70
CA SER A 52 -0.85 18.36 -0.18
C SER A 52 -0.03 19.30 -1.07
N THR A 53 -0.13 19.17 -2.39
CA THR A 53 0.49 20.10 -3.35
C THR A 53 -0.10 21.50 -3.24
N ARG A 54 -1.43 21.63 -3.15
CA ARG A 54 -2.09 22.93 -2.98
C ARG A 54 -1.65 23.63 -1.69
N MET A 55 -1.60 22.91 -0.57
CA MET A 55 -1.12 23.43 0.71
C MET A 55 0.36 23.84 0.63
N SER A 56 1.20 23.02 0.00
CA SER A 56 2.62 23.35 -0.21
C SER A 56 2.81 24.62 -1.04
N ASN A 57 1.99 24.80 -2.09
CA ASN A 57 1.99 26.00 -2.93
C ASN A 57 1.53 27.23 -2.15
N GLN A 58 0.49 27.10 -1.31
CA GLN A 58 0.02 28.19 -0.46
C GLN A 58 1.10 28.62 0.55
N ILE A 59 1.77 27.67 1.20
CA ILE A 59 2.87 27.96 2.14
C ILE A 59 4.04 28.66 1.44
N ARG A 60 4.40 28.22 0.24
CA ARG A 60 5.46 28.87 -0.56
C ARG A 60 5.09 30.28 -1.00
N GLY A 61 3.81 30.53 -1.33
CA GLY A 61 3.33 31.85 -1.71
C GLY A 61 3.13 32.82 -0.54
N MET A 62 3.18 32.33 0.71
CA MET A 62 3.14 33.14 1.93
C MET A 62 4.54 33.56 2.42
N LYS A 63 5.60 33.03 1.82
CA LYS A 63 6.99 33.50 2.01
C LYS A 63 7.32 34.55 0.96
#